data_AF-A0A182SMU4-F1
#
_entry.id   AF-A0A182SMU4-F1
#
_cell.length_a   1.000
_cell.length_b   1.000
_cell.length_c   1.000
_cell.angle_alpha   90.00
_cell.angle_beta   90.00
_cell.angle_gamma   90.00
#
_symmetry.space_group_name_H-M   'P 1'
#
loop_
_entity.id
_entity.type
_entity.pdbx_description
1 polymer ?
#
loop_
_entity_poly.entity_id
_entity_poly.type
_entity_poly.pdbx_seq_one_letter_code
_entity_poly.pdbx_strand_id
1 'polypeptide(L)'
;CLFSERPLLIHCTKFDIRQYFLITYTNNVLKVWMYKNCYLRFSSRMFNLDDFSESIHLTNYSIQKNYAKEVREGADALPASNMWSLKRFQEHLQSLDKGFYWERKIYPDMKKNILAIVCASLDGMKMERNMFELYGADFMVTENFRTMLIEINTSPDLSSSTDVTSVICPAVQEDLVKVVIDNTKDKRAGTGQFELIHSLEIPRVAPYGYGLTVDGHSMQSKHRSKSPLSPINTSTGPTVSSTATSTPKRVPAMPVATATAAVGATTAIPTGANTKYSRYTASSSESSSRGSKSSLMSVILDRPRTTLK
;
A
#
# COMPACT_ATOMS: atom_id res chain seq x y z
N CYS A 1 9.88 -22.03 -9.54
CA CYS A 1 9.55 -22.36 -8.14
C CYS A 1 10.22 -23.68 -7.78
N LEU A 2 11.04 -23.69 -6.72
CA LEU A 2 11.81 -24.87 -6.33
C LEU A 2 10.86 -26.00 -5.88
N PHE A 3 11.00 -27.17 -6.50
CA PHE A 3 10.32 -28.45 -6.22
C PHE A 3 10.45 -28.95 -4.77
N SER A 4 11.24 -28.28 -3.93
CA SER A 4 11.51 -28.68 -2.55
C SER A 4 10.49 -28.19 -1.52
N GLU A 5 9.59 -27.27 -1.87
CA GLU A 5 8.61 -26.73 -0.91
C GLU A 5 7.21 -27.27 -1.20
N ARG A 6 6.83 -28.34 -0.50
CA ARG A 6 5.51 -28.98 -0.62
C ARG A 6 4.43 -28.03 -0.07
N PRO A 7 3.37 -27.73 -0.85
CA PRO A 7 2.28 -26.89 -0.38
C PRO A 7 1.49 -27.58 0.72
N LEU A 8 1.05 -26.83 1.72
CA LEU A 8 0.03 -27.31 2.65
C LEU A 8 -1.24 -27.57 1.86
N LEU A 9 -1.79 -28.77 2.01
CA LEU A 9 -3.03 -29.17 1.36
C LEU A 9 -4.16 -29.23 2.39
N ILE A 10 -5.34 -28.79 1.97
CA ILE A 10 -6.57 -28.90 2.74
C ILE A 10 -7.51 -29.77 1.90
N HIS A 11 -7.98 -30.89 2.46
CA HIS A 11 -8.78 -31.88 1.73
C HIS A 11 -8.14 -32.24 0.37
N CYS A 12 -6.84 -32.54 0.41
CA CYS A 12 -6.01 -32.85 -0.77
C CYS A 12 -6.02 -31.77 -1.86
N THR A 13 -6.40 -30.54 -1.54
CA THR A 13 -6.53 -29.45 -2.52
C THR A 13 -5.53 -28.34 -2.21
N LYS A 14 -4.89 -27.82 -3.27
CA LYS A 14 -4.01 -26.66 -3.19
C LYS A 14 -4.80 -25.38 -2.93
N PHE A 15 -4.22 -24.47 -2.16
CA PHE A 15 -4.78 -23.14 -1.93
C PHE A 15 -3.70 -22.07 -1.89
N ASP A 16 -4.13 -20.82 -2.09
CA ASP A 16 -3.37 -19.62 -1.75
C ASP A 16 -4.17 -18.72 -0.79
N ILE A 17 -3.49 -17.81 -0.11
CA ILE A 17 -4.09 -16.77 0.73
C ILE A 17 -3.99 -15.43 0.00
N ARG A 18 -5.15 -14.78 -0.21
CA ARG A 18 -5.24 -13.38 -0.63
C ARG A 18 -5.22 -12.47 0.60
N GLN A 19 -4.14 -11.71 0.74
CA GLN A 19 -3.95 -10.76 1.83
C GLN A 19 -3.92 -9.32 1.30
N TYR A 20 -4.78 -8.45 1.84
CA TYR A 20 -4.75 -7.02 1.51
C TYR A 20 -3.74 -6.27 2.37
N PHE A 21 -2.99 -5.36 1.76
CA PHE A 21 -2.15 -4.41 2.47
C PHE A 21 -2.17 -3.06 1.75
N LEU A 22 -1.99 -1.99 2.51
CA LEU A 22 -2.10 -0.61 2.05
C LEU A 22 -0.78 0.11 2.35
N ILE A 23 -0.27 0.83 1.37
CA ILE A 23 0.84 1.75 1.58
C ILE A 23 0.28 3.17 1.52
N THR A 24 0.62 4.00 2.50
CA THR A 24 0.28 5.43 2.50
C THR A 24 1.54 6.25 2.68
N TYR A 25 1.68 7.34 1.93
CA TYR A 25 2.77 8.29 2.06
C TYR A 25 2.25 9.71 2.26
N THR A 26 2.35 10.19 3.50
CA THR A 26 1.81 11.49 3.92
C THR A 26 2.80 12.17 4.86
N ASN A 27 3.05 13.47 4.67
CA ASN A 27 3.97 14.26 5.50
C ASN A 27 5.36 13.62 5.64
N ASN A 28 5.91 13.12 4.53
CA ASN A 28 7.21 12.44 4.48
C ASN A 28 7.28 11.13 5.28
N VAL A 29 6.15 10.56 5.69
CA VAL A 29 6.10 9.28 6.40
C VAL A 29 5.42 8.26 5.52
N LEU A 30 6.15 7.20 5.17
CA LEU A 30 5.62 6.00 4.54
C LEU A 30 5.12 5.06 5.63
N LYS A 31 3.87 4.62 5.51
CA LYS A 31 3.27 3.65 6.41
C LYS A 31 2.79 2.45 5.62
N VAL A 32 3.04 1.27 6.18
CA VAL A 32 2.56 0.00 5.66
C VAL A 32 1.51 -0.53 6.62
N TRP A 33 0.32 -0.74 6.11
CA TRP A 33 -0.83 -1.24 6.83
C TRP A 33 -1.18 -2.62 6.30
N MET A 34 -1.49 -3.57 7.17
CA MET A 34 -1.98 -4.88 6.79
C MET A 34 -3.44 -5.01 7.22
N TYR A 35 -4.29 -5.55 6.35
CA TYR A 35 -5.66 -5.84 6.74
C TYR A 35 -5.68 -7.09 7.62
N LYS A 36 -6.33 -7.05 8.79
CA LYS A 36 -6.35 -8.18 9.73
C LYS A 36 -7.05 -9.43 9.19
N ASN A 37 -7.96 -9.24 8.25
CA ASN A 37 -8.71 -10.32 7.63
C ASN A 37 -8.13 -10.67 6.25
N CYS A 38 -8.33 -11.90 5.82
CA CYS A 38 -7.92 -12.43 4.51
C CYS A 38 -8.87 -13.56 4.08
N TYR A 39 -8.68 -14.08 2.88
CA TYR A 39 -9.40 -15.26 2.42
C TYR A 39 -8.50 -16.20 1.63
N LEU A 40 -8.89 -17.47 1.60
CA LEU A 40 -8.21 -18.53 0.88
C LEU A 40 -8.93 -18.80 -0.43
N ARG A 41 -8.17 -19.10 -1.48
CA ARG A 41 -8.68 -19.53 -2.78
C ARG A 41 -8.17 -20.94 -3.08
N PHE A 42 -9.07 -21.83 -3.40
CA PHE A 42 -8.77 -23.23 -3.69
C PHE A 42 -8.66 -23.48 -5.20
N SER A 43 -7.81 -24.42 -5.59
CA SER A 43 -7.86 -25.04 -6.93
C SER A 43 -9.15 -25.86 -7.07
N SER A 44 -9.66 -26.05 -8.28
CA SER A 44 -10.93 -26.76 -8.51
C SER A 44 -10.79 -28.28 -8.38
N ARG A 45 -9.60 -28.82 -8.63
CA ARG A 45 -9.28 -30.25 -8.51
C ARG A 45 -8.26 -30.53 -7.40
N MET A 46 -8.23 -31.80 -6.95
CA MET A 46 -7.25 -32.29 -5.98
C MET A 46 -5.83 -32.20 -6.53
N PHE A 47 -4.90 -31.86 -5.64
CA PHE A 47 -3.49 -31.76 -5.93
C PHE A 47 -2.90 -33.13 -6.27
N ASN A 48 -2.24 -33.22 -7.42
CA ASN A 48 -1.40 -34.34 -7.80
C ASN A 48 -0.20 -33.81 -8.60
N LEU A 49 0.87 -34.61 -8.70
CA LEU A 49 2.07 -34.25 -9.45
C LEU A 49 2.13 -34.93 -10.84
N ASP A 50 1.15 -35.78 -11.14
CA ASP A 50 1.11 -36.54 -12.39
C ASP A 50 0.38 -35.77 -13.51
N ASP A 51 -0.50 -34.83 -13.14
CA ASP A 51 -1.26 -33.96 -14.04
C ASP A 51 -0.94 -32.49 -13.73
N PHE A 52 -0.34 -31.80 -14.71
CA PHE A 52 0.05 -30.39 -14.62
C PHE A 52 -1.06 -29.42 -15.06
N SER A 53 -2.31 -29.88 -15.13
CA SER A 53 -3.46 -29.05 -15.50
C SER A 53 -3.62 -27.83 -14.59
N GLU A 54 -4.03 -26.71 -15.19
CA GLU A 54 -4.24 -25.43 -14.51
C GLU A 54 -5.29 -25.52 -13.39
N SER A 55 -6.29 -26.40 -13.53
CA SER A 55 -7.33 -26.65 -12.52
C SER A 55 -6.81 -27.32 -11.23
N ILE A 56 -5.58 -27.86 -11.25
CA ILE A 56 -4.91 -28.51 -10.11
C ILE A 56 -3.88 -27.56 -9.49
N HIS A 57 -3.07 -26.89 -10.32
CA HIS A 57 -1.88 -26.18 -9.85
C HIS A 57 -2.06 -24.68 -9.72
N LEU A 58 -3.10 -24.10 -10.32
CA LEU A 58 -3.42 -22.70 -10.20
C LEU A 58 -4.67 -22.51 -9.32
N THR A 59 -4.68 -21.41 -8.58
CA THR A 59 -5.73 -21.07 -7.61
C THR A 59 -6.38 -19.73 -7.93
N ASN A 60 -5.91 -19.04 -8.98
CA ASN A 60 -6.44 -17.77 -9.42
C ASN A 60 -7.90 -17.93 -9.91
N TYR A 61 -8.81 -17.13 -9.35
CA TYR A 61 -10.23 -17.15 -9.68
C TYR A 61 -10.52 -16.98 -11.18
N SER A 62 -9.73 -16.16 -11.90
CA SER A 62 -9.92 -15.91 -13.34
C SER A 62 -9.75 -17.17 -14.19
N ILE A 63 -8.96 -18.13 -13.70
CA ILE A 63 -8.71 -19.43 -14.31
C ILE A 63 -9.73 -20.44 -13.79
N GLN A 64 -9.90 -20.50 -12.46
CA GLN A 64 -10.75 -21.50 -11.82
C GLN A 64 -12.24 -21.34 -12.18
N LYS A 65 -12.72 -20.14 -12.52
CA LYS A 65 -14.09 -19.94 -12.99
C LYS A 65 -14.44 -20.75 -14.25
N ASN A 66 -13.44 -21.08 -15.09
CA ASN A 66 -13.66 -21.88 -16.29
C ASN A 66 -13.89 -23.36 -15.96
N TYR A 67 -13.44 -23.80 -14.77
CA TYR A 67 -13.56 -25.15 -14.26
C TYR A 67 -14.66 -25.28 -13.18
N ALA A 68 -15.47 -24.24 -12.97
CA ALA A 68 -16.52 -24.20 -11.95
C ALA A 68 -17.61 -25.28 -12.15
N LYS A 69 -17.71 -25.87 -13.34
CA LYS A 69 -18.64 -26.97 -13.66
C LYS A 69 -18.05 -28.35 -13.41
N GLU A 70 -16.74 -28.46 -13.17
CA GLU A 70 -16.11 -29.74 -12.88
C GLU A 70 -16.44 -30.13 -11.44
N VAL A 71 -17.14 -31.26 -11.30
CA VAL A 71 -17.44 -31.82 -9.99
C VAL A 71 -16.14 -32.32 -9.39
N ARG A 72 -15.74 -31.75 -8.26
CA ARG A 72 -14.62 -32.28 -7.49
C ARG A 72 -15.01 -33.64 -6.93
N GLU A 73 -14.19 -34.66 -7.16
CA GLU A 73 -14.32 -35.93 -6.45
C GLU A 73 -14.20 -35.65 -4.94
N GLY A 74 -15.20 -36.02 -4.13
CA GLY A 74 -15.27 -35.64 -2.70
C GLY A 74 -15.78 -34.22 -2.43
N ALA A 75 -16.68 -33.71 -3.28
CA ALA A 75 -17.28 -32.36 -3.25
C ALA A 75 -17.83 -31.88 -1.88
N ASP A 76 -18.09 -32.77 -0.92
CA ASP A 76 -18.64 -32.40 0.38
C ASP A 76 -17.64 -31.68 1.31
N ALA A 77 -16.34 -31.76 1.03
CA ALA A 77 -15.32 -31.26 1.96
C ALA A 77 -15.00 -29.76 1.80
N LEU A 78 -15.25 -29.16 0.64
CA LEU A 78 -14.94 -27.75 0.35
C LEU A 78 -16.15 -27.04 -0.28
N PRO A 79 -16.34 -25.73 -0.02
CA PRO A 79 -17.50 -25.01 -0.51
C PRO A 79 -17.45 -24.86 -2.02
N ALA A 80 -18.62 -24.82 -2.67
CA ALA A 80 -18.76 -24.67 -4.10
C ALA A 80 -18.11 -23.38 -4.67
N SER A 81 -17.96 -22.34 -3.83
CA SER A 81 -17.28 -21.11 -4.19
C SER A 81 -15.75 -21.25 -4.28
N ASN A 82 -15.18 -22.38 -3.88
CA ASN A 82 -13.74 -22.61 -3.77
C ASN A 82 -13.02 -21.52 -2.96
N MET A 83 -13.69 -20.95 -1.95
CA MET A 83 -13.11 -19.93 -1.07
C MET A 83 -13.43 -20.19 0.41
N TRP A 84 -12.44 -19.93 1.28
CA TRP A 84 -12.64 -19.90 2.73
C TRP A 84 -12.34 -18.52 3.28
N SER A 85 -13.13 -18.09 4.28
CA SER A 85 -12.75 -16.97 5.12
C SER A 85 -11.60 -17.35 6.05
N LEU A 86 -10.84 -16.35 6.52
CA LEU A 86 -9.81 -16.56 7.55
C LEU A 86 -10.35 -17.32 8.77
N LYS A 87 -11.55 -16.98 9.23
CA LYS A 87 -12.19 -17.64 10.37
C LYS A 87 -12.30 -19.16 10.16
N ARG A 88 -12.80 -19.58 8.99
CA ARG A 88 -12.90 -21.01 8.63
C ARG A 88 -11.55 -21.69 8.57
N PHE A 89 -10.53 -21.00 8.05
CA PHE A 89 -9.17 -21.52 8.03
C PHE A 89 -8.59 -21.70 9.45
N GLN A 90 -8.79 -20.73 10.34
CA GLN A 90 -8.35 -20.83 11.74
C GLN A 90 -9.07 -21.95 12.48
N GLU A 91 -10.39 -22.11 12.29
CA GLU A 91 -11.18 -23.21 12.84
C GLU A 91 -10.66 -24.57 12.34
N HIS A 92 -10.31 -24.67 11.05
CA HIS A 92 -9.71 -25.88 10.48
C HIS A 92 -8.33 -26.18 11.06
N LEU A 93 -7.46 -25.17 11.23
CA LEU A 93 -6.18 -25.38 11.90
C LEU A 93 -6.38 -25.81 13.36
N GLN A 94 -7.37 -25.24 14.05
CA GLN A 94 -7.69 -25.59 15.43
C GLN A 94 -8.18 -27.03 15.55
N SER A 95 -9.01 -27.52 14.63
CA SER A 95 -9.48 -28.91 14.64
C SER A 95 -8.36 -29.94 14.40
N LEU A 96 -7.25 -29.51 13.80
CA LEU A 96 -6.04 -30.31 13.61
C LEU A 96 -5.04 -30.17 14.77
N ASP A 97 -5.40 -29.49 15.87
CA ASP A 97 -4.49 -29.10 16.97
C ASP A 97 -3.28 -28.26 16.51
N LYS A 98 -3.50 -27.46 15.47
CA LYS A 98 -2.49 -26.62 14.80
C LYS A 98 -2.89 -25.13 14.75
N GLY A 99 -3.91 -24.72 15.51
CA GLY A 99 -4.43 -23.35 15.51
C GLY A 99 -3.36 -22.29 15.84
N PHE A 100 -2.40 -22.63 16.71
CA PHE A 100 -1.30 -21.74 17.09
C PHE A 100 -0.37 -21.34 15.93
N TYR A 101 -0.33 -22.12 14.83
CA TYR A 101 0.54 -21.81 13.69
C TYR A 101 0.12 -20.51 12.98
N TRP A 102 -1.18 -20.16 13.00
CA TRP A 102 -1.63 -18.90 12.42
C TRP A 102 -0.90 -17.70 13.05
N GLU A 103 -1.00 -17.56 14.37
CA GLU A 103 -0.42 -16.42 15.08
C GLU A 103 1.10 -16.51 15.25
N ARG A 104 1.66 -17.73 15.39
CA ARG A 104 3.09 -17.91 15.68
C ARG A 104 3.96 -17.98 14.45
N LYS A 105 3.41 -18.30 13.28
CA LYS A 105 4.17 -18.55 12.04
C LYS A 105 3.56 -17.88 10.83
N ILE A 106 2.36 -18.28 10.43
CA ILE A 106 1.79 -17.89 9.12
C ILE A 106 1.64 -16.37 9.01
N TYR A 107 0.95 -15.75 9.98
CA TYR A 107 0.67 -14.32 9.97
C TYR A 107 1.94 -13.45 10.17
N PRO A 108 2.85 -13.77 11.11
CA PRO A 108 4.14 -13.09 11.21
C PRO A 108 5.01 -13.21 9.94
N ASP A 109 5.03 -14.38 9.28
CA ASP A 109 5.82 -14.56 8.07
C ASP A 109 5.22 -13.78 6.90
N MET A 110 3.89 -13.69 6.77
CA MET A 110 3.26 -12.78 5.80
C MET A 110 3.67 -11.32 6.03
N LYS A 111 3.62 -10.84 7.28
CA LYS A 111 4.09 -9.48 7.61
C LYS A 111 5.53 -9.25 7.18
N LYS A 112 6.44 -10.17 7.54
CA LYS A 112 7.86 -10.07 7.17
C LYS A 112 8.06 -10.03 5.66
N ASN A 113 7.36 -10.88 4.91
CA ASN A 113 7.44 -10.89 3.44
C ASN A 113 6.96 -9.55 2.84
N ILE A 114 5.83 -9.01 3.32
CA ILE A 114 5.32 -7.70 2.88
C ILE A 114 6.34 -6.60 3.19
N LEU A 115 6.89 -6.57 4.41
CA LEU A 115 7.88 -5.56 4.78
C LEU A 115 9.16 -5.69 3.96
N ALA A 116 9.63 -6.91 3.72
CA ALA A 116 10.81 -7.16 2.91
C ALA A 116 10.64 -6.64 1.47
N ILE A 117 9.49 -6.91 0.83
CA ILE A 117 9.26 -6.43 -0.54
C ILE A 117 9.09 -4.91 -0.59
N VAL A 118 8.41 -4.31 0.40
CA VAL A 118 8.28 -2.84 0.47
C VAL A 118 9.65 -2.20 0.65
N CYS A 119 10.46 -2.68 1.60
CA CYS A 119 11.83 -2.19 1.82
C CYS A 119 12.70 -2.32 0.58
N ALA A 120 12.64 -3.46 -0.12
CA ALA A 120 13.38 -3.67 -1.36
C ALA A 120 12.93 -2.74 -2.50
N SER A 121 11.70 -2.25 -2.45
CA SER A 121 11.12 -1.39 -3.49
C SER A 121 11.28 0.11 -3.20
N LEU A 122 11.75 0.51 -2.01
CA LEU A 122 11.80 1.92 -1.59
C LEU A 122 12.59 2.80 -2.57
N ASP A 123 13.74 2.33 -3.04
CA ASP A 123 14.63 3.09 -3.94
C ASP A 123 13.97 3.43 -5.29
N GLY A 124 13.02 2.61 -5.75
CA GLY A 124 12.30 2.79 -7.02
C GLY A 124 10.88 3.33 -6.87
N MET A 125 10.38 3.46 -5.63
CA MET A 125 9.00 3.89 -5.38
C MET A 125 8.89 5.39 -5.59
N LYS A 126 8.04 5.80 -6.54
CA LYS A 126 7.70 7.22 -6.72
C LYS A 126 6.86 7.67 -5.54
N MET A 127 7.40 8.58 -4.73
CA MET A 127 6.73 9.06 -3.52
C MET A 127 6.14 10.45 -3.75
N GLU A 128 4.83 10.52 -3.94
CA GLU A 128 4.09 11.77 -4.11
C GLU A 128 3.27 12.13 -2.88
N ARG A 129 3.11 13.43 -2.63
CA ARG A 129 2.39 13.90 -1.43
C ARG A 129 0.97 13.33 -1.40
N ASN A 130 0.60 12.73 -0.26
CA ASN A 130 -0.72 12.13 -0.01
C ASN A 130 -1.04 10.96 -0.95
N MET A 131 -0.01 10.23 -1.39
CA MET A 131 -0.18 9.01 -2.17
C MET A 131 -0.62 7.87 -1.27
N PHE A 132 -1.50 7.02 -1.79
CA PHE A 132 -1.78 5.71 -1.21
C PHE A 132 -2.04 4.71 -2.32
N GLU A 133 -1.78 3.44 -2.05
CA GLU A 133 -2.07 2.35 -2.97
C GLU A 133 -2.46 1.10 -2.17
N LEU A 134 -3.57 0.46 -2.57
CA LEU A 134 -4.03 -0.80 -2.00
C LEU A 134 -3.52 -1.94 -2.88
N TYR A 135 -2.91 -2.93 -2.24
CA TYR A 135 -2.33 -4.09 -2.90
C TYR A 135 -2.97 -5.39 -2.38
N GLY A 136 -2.98 -6.41 -3.24
CA GLY A 136 -3.26 -7.79 -2.86
C GLY A 136 -2.00 -8.65 -2.95
N ALA A 137 -1.57 -9.23 -1.85
CA ALA A 137 -0.48 -10.20 -1.82
C ALA A 137 -1.04 -11.62 -1.83
N ASP A 138 -0.46 -12.47 -2.69
CA ASP A 138 -0.84 -13.87 -2.81
C ASP A 138 0.23 -14.73 -2.15
N PHE A 139 -0.17 -15.52 -1.17
CA PHE A 139 0.72 -16.33 -0.36
C PHE A 139 0.44 -17.82 -0.49
N MET A 140 1.50 -18.62 -0.57
CA MET A 140 1.44 -20.06 -0.42
C MET A 140 1.89 -20.43 1.00
N VAL A 141 1.17 -21.34 1.64
CA VAL A 141 1.60 -21.96 2.90
C VAL A 141 2.18 -23.33 2.57
N THR A 142 3.33 -23.65 3.14
CA THR A 142 4.00 -24.95 2.98
C THR A 142 3.58 -25.93 4.07
N GLU A 143 3.84 -27.23 3.90
CA GLU A 143 3.55 -28.27 4.92
C GLU A 143 4.16 -27.96 6.30
N ASN A 144 5.29 -27.24 6.32
CA ASN A 144 5.98 -26.80 7.54
C ASN A 144 5.44 -25.47 8.10
N PHE A 145 4.29 -25.00 7.62
CA PHE A 145 3.65 -23.73 8.02
C PHE A 145 4.51 -22.48 7.78
N ARG A 146 5.47 -22.56 6.86
CA ARG A 146 6.16 -21.36 6.35
C ARG A 146 5.35 -20.75 5.24
N THR A 147 5.29 -19.43 5.24
CA THR A 147 4.55 -18.67 4.23
C THR A 147 5.50 -18.07 3.20
N MET A 148 5.21 -18.32 1.93
CA MET A 148 5.96 -17.82 0.79
C MET A 148 5.11 -16.83 0.00
N LEU A 149 5.66 -15.65 -0.28
CA LEU A 149 5.05 -14.70 -1.21
C LEU A 149 5.15 -15.25 -2.65
N ILE A 150 4.02 -15.28 -3.36
CA ILE A 150 3.94 -15.72 -4.76
C ILE A 150 3.97 -14.50 -5.68
N GLU A 151 3.03 -13.58 -5.49
CA GLU A 151 2.88 -12.38 -6.30
C GLU A 151 2.27 -11.22 -5.49
N ILE A 152 2.46 -10.01 -6.02
CA ILE A 152 1.82 -8.77 -5.54
C ILE A 152 0.99 -8.21 -6.69
N ASN A 153 -0.29 -8.03 -6.44
CA ASN A 153 -1.27 -7.46 -7.37
C ASN A 153 -1.51 -5.99 -7.02
N THR A 154 -1.20 -5.10 -7.96
CA THR A 154 -1.71 -3.72 -7.98
C THR A 154 -3.20 -3.75 -8.33
N SER A 155 -4.01 -2.88 -7.73
CA SER A 155 -5.46 -2.82 -7.97
C SER A 155 -6.14 -4.19 -7.81
N PRO A 156 -6.09 -4.82 -6.62
CA PRO A 156 -6.68 -6.13 -6.42
C PRO A 156 -8.19 -6.10 -6.65
N ASP A 157 -8.76 -7.22 -7.12
CA ASP A 157 -10.21 -7.34 -7.29
C ASP A 157 -10.92 -7.21 -5.93
N LEU A 158 -11.92 -6.32 -5.90
CA LEU A 158 -12.78 -6.01 -4.76
C LEU A 158 -14.26 -6.29 -5.08
N SER A 159 -14.53 -7.12 -6.09
CA SER A 159 -15.87 -7.57 -6.45
C SER A 159 -16.45 -8.54 -5.42
N SER A 160 -17.76 -8.43 -5.20
CA SER A 160 -18.54 -9.33 -4.33
C SER A 160 -18.94 -10.63 -5.05
N SER A 161 -17.97 -11.32 -5.64
CA SER A 161 -18.19 -12.52 -6.48
C SER A 161 -18.62 -13.78 -5.70
N THR A 162 -18.35 -13.86 -4.40
CA THR A 162 -18.64 -15.03 -3.55
C THR A 162 -19.16 -14.57 -2.18
N ASP A 163 -19.73 -15.48 -1.39
CA ASP A 163 -20.15 -15.19 0.00
C ASP A 163 -19.01 -14.69 0.89
N VAL A 164 -17.76 -15.05 0.58
CA VAL A 164 -16.59 -14.58 1.33
C VAL A 164 -16.20 -13.18 0.88
N THR A 165 -16.12 -12.95 -0.44
CA THR A 165 -15.71 -11.65 -0.99
C THR A 165 -16.79 -10.58 -0.83
N SER A 166 -18.07 -10.96 -0.80
CA SER A 166 -19.19 -10.04 -0.52
C SER A 166 -19.16 -9.43 0.87
N VAL A 167 -18.47 -10.07 1.82
CA VAL A 167 -18.28 -9.55 3.18
C VAL A 167 -16.97 -8.76 3.30
N ILE A 168 -15.84 -9.34 2.86
CA ILE A 168 -14.53 -8.72 3.10
C ILE A 168 -14.26 -7.52 2.17
N CYS A 169 -14.66 -7.57 0.89
CA CYS A 169 -14.30 -6.52 -0.06
C CYS A 169 -14.96 -5.16 0.25
N PRO A 170 -16.26 -5.09 0.61
CA PRO A 170 -16.86 -3.84 1.05
C PRO A 170 -16.23 -3.31 2.35
N ALA A 171 -15.91 -4.20 3.30
CA ALA A 171 -15.28 -3.82 4.56
C ALA A 171 -13.86 -3.24 4.36
N VAL A 172 -13.07 -3.83 3.46
CA VAL A 172 -11.75 -3.30 3.06
C VAL A 172 -11.89 -1.91 2.46
N GLN A 173 -12.88 -1.69 1.59
CA GLN A 173 -13.11 -0.38 0.95
C GLN A 173 -13.53 0.68 1.96
N GLU A 174 -14.41 0.35 2.90
CA GLU A 174 -14.82 1.28 3.97
C GLU A 174 -13.63 1.64 4.87
N ASP A 175 -12.86 0.65 5.31
CA ASP A 175 -11.72 0.85 6.18
C ASP A 175 -10.55 1.56 5.47
N LEU A 176 -10.42 1.41 4.15
CA LEU A 176 -9.46 2.15 3.33
C LEU A 176 -9.72 3.66 3.45
N VAL A 177 -10.99 4.09 3.35
CA VAL A 177 -11.37 5.49 3.51
C VAL A 177 -11.02 6.00 4.91
N LYS A 178 -11.27 5.20 5.95
CA LYS A 178 -10.91 5.54 7.33
C LYS A 178 -9.41 5.79 7.49
N VAL A 179 -8.56 4.95 6.90
CA VAL A 179 -7.10 5.12 6.98
C VAL A 179 -6.61 6.33 6.18
N VAL A 180 -7.09 6.48 4.94
CA VAL A 180 -6.58 7.47 3.99
C VAL A 180 -7.11 8.88 4.27
N ILE A 181 -8.38 8.99 4.67
CA ILE A 181 -9.06 10.28 4.88
C ILE A 181 -9.13 10.62 6.36
N ASP A 182 -9.82 9.81 7.16
CA ASP A 182 -10.17 10.17 8.54
C ASP A 182 -8.93 10.21 9.42
N ASN A 183 -8.13 9.15 9.40
CA ASN A 183 -6.87 9.06 10.14
C ASN A 183 -5.80 10.04 9.62
N THR A 184 -5.91 10.53 8.38
CA THR A 184 -5.06 11.63 7.90
C THR A 184 -5.43 12.95 8.57
N LYS A 185 -6.72 13.20 8.82
CA LYS A 185 -7.24 14.42 9.47
C LYS A 185 -7.15 14.37 11.00
N ASP A 186 -7.53 13.26 11.62
CA ASP A 186 -7.48 13.02 13.07
C ASP A 186 -6.81 11.69 13.37
N LYS A 187 -5.64 11.72 14.02
CA LYS A 187 -4.87 10.52 14.39
C LYS A 187 -5.56 9.64 15.44
N ARG A 188 -6.66 10.10 16.03
CA ARG A 188 -7.50 9.33 16.96
C ARG A 188 -8.63 8.59 16.24
N ALA A 189 -8.87 8.86 14.96
CA ALA A 189 -9.87 8.15 14.18
C ALA A 189 -9.51 6.67 14.07
N GLY A 190 -10.53 5.81 14.10
CA GLY A 190 -10.35 4.37 13.94
C GLY A 190 -9.82 4.03 12.55
N THR A 191 -9.01 2.97 12.44
CA THR A 191 -8.49 2.46 11.15
C THR A 191 -9.22 1.20 10.68
N GLY A 192 -10.36 0.88 11.32
CA GLY A 192 -11.09 -0.36 11.05
C GLY A 192 -10.23 -1.59 11.32
N GLN A 193 -10.20 -2.53 10.37
CA GLN A 193 -9.38 -3.73 10.45
C GLN A 193 -7.97 -3.56 9.86
N PHE A 194 -7.57 -2.35 9.42
CA PHE A 194 -6.17 -2.09 9.08
C PHE A 194 -5.34 -1.91 10.35
N GLU A 195 -4.28 -2.71 10.48
CA GLU A 195 -3.23 -2.54 11.48
C GLU A 195 -1.97 -1.94 10.85
N LEU A 196 -1.34 -1.01 11.56
CA LEU A 196 -0.04 -0.46 11.16
C LEU A 196 1.05 -1.47 11.46
N ILE A 197 1.71 -1.99 10.42
CA ILE A 197 2.81 -2.96 10.58
C ILE A 197 4.19 -2.32 10.46
N HIS A 198 4.30 -1.16 9.78
CA HIS A 198 5.55 -0.41 9.70
C HIS A 198 5.32 1.07 9.42
N SER A 199 6.21 1.92 9.93
CA SER A 199 6.23 3.37 9.70
C SER A 199 7.66 3.82 9.51
N LEU A 200 7.94 4.47 8.38
CA LEU A 200 9.26 4.93 7.99
C LEU A 200 9.19 6.42 7.65
N GLU A 201 10.00 7.22 8.32
CA GLU A 201 10.19 8.63 7.95
C GLU A 201 11.22 8.71 6.83
N ILE A 202 10.87 9.40 5.75
CA ILE A 202 11.68 9.53 4.54
C ILE A 202 12.17 10.98 4.46
N PRO A 203 13.46 11.23 4.75
CA PRO A 203 14.00 12.58 4.70
C PRO A 203 13.78 13.22 3.33
N ARG A 204 13.36 14.49 3.30
CA ARG A 204 13.35 15.25 2.05
C ARG A 204 14.80 15.46 1.61
N VAL A 205 15.23 14.73 0.60
CA VAL A 205 16.36 15.17 -0.21
C VAL A 205 15.85 16.38 -1.00
N ALA A 206 16.42 17.56 -0.77
CA ALA A 206 15.99 18.77 -1.46
C ALA A 206 16.09 18.54 -3.00
N PRO A 207 15.08 18.90 -3.79
CA PRO A 207 15.03 18.58 -5.22
C PRO A 207 15.98 19.44 -6.09
N TYR A 208 16.93 20.17 -5.50
CA TYR A 208 17.85 21.05 -6.21
C TYR A 208 19.30 20.70 -5.88
N GLY A 209 19.97 20.09 -6.84
CA GLY A 209 21.43 20.02 -6.92
C GLY A 209 22.02 18.73 -6.35
N TYR A 210 22.75 18.03 -7.21
CA TYR A 210 23.79 17.04 -6.95
C TYR A 210 24.04 16.71 -5.49
N GLY A 211 23.89 15.42 -5.15
CA GLY A 211 24.16 14.86 -3.82
C GLY A 211 25.49 15.31 -3.22
N LEU A 212 25.43 16.41 -2.49
CA LEU A 212 26.49 16.96 -1.68
C LEU A 212 25.91 17.10 -0.27
N THR A 213 26.38 16.24 0.62
CA THR A 213 26.20 16.43 2.06
C THR A 213 27.30 17.37 2.54
N VAL A 214 26.90 18.50 3.14
CA VAL A 214 27.82 19.41 3.81
C VAL A 214 27.83 19.05 5.29
N ASP A 215 28.92 18.44 5.74
CA ASP A 215 29.23 18.31 7.15
C ASP A 215 30.12 19.47 7.59
N GLY A 216 29.67 20.20 8.61
CA GLY A 216 30.39 21.34 9.18
C GLY A 216 30.55 21.19 10.69
N HIS A 217 31.76 21.47 11.18
CA HIS A 217 32.00 21.68 12.61
C HIS A 217 32.20 23.17 12.86
N SER A 218 31.65 23.67 13.97
CA SER A 218 31.81 25.07 14.36
C SER A 218 33.29 25.40 14.56
N MET A 219 33.84 26.21 13.67
CA MET A 219 35.17 26.78 13.88
C MET A 219 35.03 27.86 14.94
N GLN A 220 35.49 27.58 16.16
CA GLN A 220 35.70 28.62 17.15
C GLN A 220 36.80 29.54 16.62
N SER A 221 36.40 30.72 16.15
CA SER A 221 37.36 31.74 15.74
C SER A 221 38.20 32.13 16.96
N LYS A 222 39.47 31.73 16.97
CA LYS A 222 40.47 32.25 17.92
C LYS A 222 40.98 33.64 17.54
N HIS A 223 40.47 34.23 16.45
CA HIS A 223 40.76 35.60 16.08
C HIS A 223 39.47 36.33 15.72
N ARG A 224 38.80 36.85 16.75
CA ARG A 224 37.89 37.98 16.59
C ARG A 224 38.74 39.18 16.20
N SER A 225 38.95 39.40 14.89
CA SER A 225 39.43 40.67 14.38
C SER A 225 38.45 41.74 14.85
N LYS A 226 38.89 42.59 15.78
CA LYS A 226 38.15 43.79 16.19
C LYS A 226 38.03 44.67 14.94
N SER A 227 36.84 44.79 14.38
CA SER A 227 36.55 45.85 13.41
C SER A 227 36.78 47.19 14.10
N PRO A 228 37.60 48.10 13.56
CA PRO A 228 37.88 49.39 14.18
C PRO A 228 36.82 50.41 13.75
N LEU A 229 35.55 50.17 14.07
CA LEU A 229 34.50 51.17 13.87
C LEU A 229 33.50 51.11 15.03
N SER A 230 33.44 52.20 15.79
CA SER A 230 32.46 52.46 16.83
C SER A 230 31.08 52.69 16.21
N PRO A 231 29.97 52.28 16.86
CA PRO A 231 28.64 52.58 16.36
C PRO A 231 28.37 54.09 16.43
N ILE A 232 27.96 54.67 15.30
CA ILE A 232 27.52 56.06 15.21
C ILE A 232 26.17 56.19 15.95
N ASN A 233 26.17 56.94 17.04
CA ASN A 233 24.98 57.49 17.66
C ASN A 233 24.57 58.76 16.89
N THR A 234 23.41 58.76 16.26
CA THR A 234 22.77 60.00 15.76
C THR A 234 21.39 60.15 16.39
N SER A 235 21.35 60.89 17.49
CA SER A 235 20.14 61.50 18.03
C SER A 235 20.29 63.03 17.98
N THR A 236 19.75 63.67 16.93
CA THR A 236 19.25 65.06 16.90
C THR A 236 18.50 65.25 15.58
N GLY A 237 17.22 65.65 15.64
CA GLY A 237 16.24 65.70 14.52
C GLY A 237 16.47 66.80 13.46
N PRO A 238 15.45 67.22 12.66
CA PRO A 238 14.08 67.50 13.11
C PRO A 238 12.91 66.91 12.28
N THR A 239 11.78 66.88 12.97
CA THR A 239 10.35 66.84 12.61
C THR A 239 9.95 67.08 11.15
N VAL A 240 9.17 66.15 10.59
CA VAL A 240 8.11 66.47 9.61
C VAL A 240 6.83 65.72 10.01
N SER A 241 5.77 66.49 10.19
CA SER A 241 4.41 66.09 10.51
C SER A 241 3.69 65.41 9.34
N SER A 242 2.94 64.34 9.61
CA SER A 242 1.71 64.05 8.85
C SER A 242 0.76 63.16 9.65
N THR A 243 -0.36 63.77 9.98
CA THR A 243 -1.63 63.24 10.52
C THR A 243 -2.26 62.19 9.61
N ALA A 244 -2.82 61.11 10.19
CA ALA A 244 -4.24 60.78 10.04
C ALA A 244 -4.63 59.53 10.85
N THR A 245 -5.62 59.74 11.70
CA THR A 245 -6.30 58.79 12.57
C THR A 245 -7.40 58.04 11.79
N SER A 246 -7.77 56.88 12.34
CA SER A 246 -9.12 56.27 12.36
C SER A 246 -9.50 55.18 11.34
N THR A 247 -9.84 54.05 11.95
CA THR A 247 -10.70 52.94 11.53
C THR A 247 -12.07 53.38 11.01
N PRO A 248 -12.84 52.49 10.33
CA PRO A 248 -13.96 51.88 11.06
C PRO A 248 -14.22 50.38 10.77
N LYS A 249 -14.74 49.69 11.80
CA LYS A 249 -15.54 48.45 11.71
C LYS A 249 -16.95 48.76 11.17
N ARG A 250 -17.58 47.85 10.41
CA ARG A 250 -18.78 47.05 10.81
C ARG A 250 -19.39 46.28 9.60
N VAL A 251 -19.75 45.03 9.89
CA VAL A 251 -20.46 43.97 9.10
C VAL A 251 -22.00 44.24 9.04
N PRO A 252 -22.91 43.34 8.58
CA PRO A 252 -23.03 42.48 7.38
C PRO A 252 -24.37 42.71 6.60
N ALA A 253 -24.56 42.11 5.41
CA ALA A 253 -25.90 41.74 4.90
C ALA A 253 -25.87 40.66 3.79
N MET A 254 -26.67 39.61 3.98
CA MET A 254 -27.32 38.76 2.95
C MET A 254 -28.87 38.97 3.14
N PRO A 255 -29.84 38.40 2.37
CA PRO A 255 -29.78 37.29 1.39
C PRO A 255 -30.74 37.37 0.16
N VAL A 256 -30.75 36.28 -0.62
CA VAL A 256 -31.83 35.68 -1.47
C VAL A 256 -32.10 36.21 -2.90
N ALA A 257 -31.94 35.33 -3.90
CA ALA A 257 -33.01 34.98 -4.86
C ALA A 257 -32.67 33.70 -5.66
N THR A 258 -33.70 32.86 -5.75
CA THR A 258 -33.80 31.50 -6.30
C THR A 258 -34.09 31.52 -7.80
N ALA A 259 -33.63 30.53 -8.57
CA ALA A 259 -34.33 30.10 -9.78
C ALA A 259 -34.02 28.63 -10.11
N THR A 260 -35.09 27.83 -10.08
CA THR A 260 -35.27 26.46 -10.57
C THR A 260 -35.55 26.45 -12.08
N ALA A 261 -35.09 25.42 -12.81
CA ALA A 261 -35.84 24.76 -13.90
C ALA A 261 -35.14 23.47 -14.34
N ALA A 262 -35.94 22.52 -14.82
CA ALA A 262 -35.61 21.13 -15.13
C ALA A 262 -35.95 20.78 -16.60
N VAL A 263 -35.58 19.55 -17.00
CA VAL A 263 -36.20 18.66 -18.03
C VAL A 263 -35.66 18.64 -19.48
N GLY A 264 -35.44 17.40 -19.99
CA GLY A 264 -35.60 16.96 -21.40
C GLY A 264 -34.29 16.51 -22.09
N ALA A 265 -33.94 15.21 -22.27
CA ALA A 265 -34.51 14.10 -23.06
C ALA A 265 -34.09 14.05 -24.56
N THR A 266 -33.45 12.93 -24.96
CA THR A 266 -33.39 12.27 -26.32
C THR A 266 -32.73 13.05 -27.49
N THR A 267 -31.99 12.50 -28.48
CA THR A 267 -32.05 11.21 -29.21
C THR A 267 -30.82 11.07 -30.16
N ALA A 268 -30.54 9.82 -30.56
CA ALA A 268 -30.10 9.35 -31.89
C ALA A 268 -28.62 9.33 -32.34
N ILE A 269 -28.28 8.12 -32.81
CA ILE A 269 -27.12 7.61 -33.58
C ILE A 269 -27.31 7.99 -35.08
N PRO A 270 -26.27 8.02 -35.95
CA PRO A 270 -26.00 6.85 -36.79
C PRO A 270 -24.51 6.57 -37.12
N THR A 271 -24.19 5.27 -37.18
CA THR A 271 -23.36 4.51 -38.15
C THR A 271 -21.97 5.00 -38.63
N GLY A 272 -20.99 4.09 -38.54
CA GLY A 272 -20.34 3.59 -39.78
C GLY A 272 -18.81 3.74 -39.94
N ALA A 273 -18.13 2.58 -39.92
CA ALA A 273 -16.97 2.18 -40.74
C ALA A 273 -15.52 2.61 -40.37
N ASN A 274 -14.72 1.57 -40.05
CA ASN A 274 -13.37 1.23 -40.52
C ASN A 274 -12.33 2.35 -40.75
N THR A 275 -11.20 2.31 -40.02
CA THR A 275 -9.88 1.98 -40.62
C THR A 275 -8.74 1.80 -39.59
N LYS A 276 -8.03 0.67 -39.75
CA LYS A 276 -6.57 0.43 -39.68
C LYS A 276 -5.69 1.00 -38.54
N TYR A 277 -5.11 0.03 -37.81
CA TYR A 277 -3.69 -0.10 -37.43
C TYR A 277 -2.75 1.06 -37.83
N SER A 278 -2.08 1.64 -36.82
CA SER A 278 -0.70 2.09 -36.98
C SER A 278 0.13 1.76 -35.74
N ARG A 279 1.29 1.18 -36.04
CA ARG A 279 2.28 0.57 -35.16
C ARG A 279 3.42 1.59 -35.06
N TYR A 280 3.67 2.16 -33.89
CA TYR A 280 4.87 2.97 -33.66
C TYR A 280 5.84 2.19 -32.77
N THR A 281 6.82 1.60 -33.44
CA THR A 281 8.11 1.17 -32.87
C THR A 281 9.02 2.38 -32.77
N ALA A 282 9.52 2.69 -31.58
CA ALA A 282 10.72 3.50 -31.43
C ALA A 282 11.60 2.85 -30.36
N SER A 283 12.64 2.18 -30.85
CA SER A 283 13.81 1.74 -30.09
C SER A 283 14.72 2.93 -29.86
N SER A 284 15.16 3.16 -28.62
CA SER A 284 16.41 3.87 -28.37
C SER A 284 17.11 3.27 -27.16
N SER A 285 18.28 2.72 -27.47
CA SER A 285 19.32 2.21 -26.61
C SER A 285 19.98 3.35 -25.83
N GLU A 286 20.11 3.23 -24.51
CA GLU A 286 21.10 4.00 -23.76
C GLU A 286 21.88 3.14 -22.76
N SER A 287 23.18 3.39 -22.79
CA SER A 287 24.29 2.70 -22.16
C SER A 287 24.37 2.90 -20.65
N SER A 288 24.62 1.81 -19.92
CA SER A 288 24.89 1.79 -18.49
C SER A 288 26.31 2.24 -18.17
N SER A 289 26.47 3.30 -17.36
CA SER A 289 27.69 3.55 -16.60
C SER A 289 27.45 3.28 -15.11
N ARG A 290 28.28 2.41 -14.55
CA ARG A 290 28.25 1.96 -13.15
C ARG A 290 28.79 3.06 -12.24
N GLY A 291 27.97 3.53 -11.30
CA GLY A 291 28.38 4.35 -10.14
C GLY A 291 27.99 3.64 -8.84
N SER A 292 28.95 3.56 -7.91
CA SER A 292 28.93 2.79 -6.66
C SER A 292 27.71 3.08 -5.77
N LYS A 293 26.92 2.05 -5.45
CA LYS A 293 25.74 2.11 -4.57
C LYS A 293 26.12 1.75 -3.13
N SER A 294 26.38 2.73 -2.26
CA SER A 294 26.21 2.51 -0.82
C SER A 294 24.72 2.68 -0.48
N SER A 295 24.00 1.57 -0.40
CA SER A 295 22.55 1.52 -0.26
C SER A 295 22.07 1.94 1.15
N LEU A 296 20.95 2.68 1.17
CA LEU A 296 20.07 2.92 2.32
C LEU A 296 19.76 1.67 3.15
N MET A 297 19.92 0.47 2.57
CA MET A 297 19.85 -0.83 3.24
C MET A 297 20.72 -0.92 4.50
N SER A 298 21.90 -0.29 4.51
CA SER A 298 22.82 -0.33 5.66
C SER A 298 22.30 0.44 6.88
N VAL A 299 21.47 1.47 6.68
CA VAL A 299 20.90 2.29 7.75
C VAL A 299 19.62 1.68 8.33
N ILE A 300 18.94 0.81 7.57
CA ILE A 300 17.63 0.25 7.94
C ILE A 300 17.76 -1.07 8.72
N LEU A 301 18.86 -1.82 8.55
CA LEU A 301 19.05 -3.13 9.20
C LEU A 301 19.81 -3.09 10.53
N ASP A 302 20.42 -1.96 10.90
CA ASP A 302 21.34 -1.90 12.05
C ASP A 302 20.93 -0.86 13.12
N ARG A 303 19.69 -0.93 13.61
CA ARG A 303 19.32 -0.26 14.87
C ARG A 303 19.04 -1.28 15.96
N PRO A 304 19.86 -1.33 17.03
CA PRO A 304 19.61 -2.21 18.17
C PRO A 304 18.37 -1.75 18.92
N ARG A 305 17.60 -2.72 19.42
CA ARG A 305 16.47 -2.54 20.33
C ARG A 305 16.87 -1.67 21.51
N THR A 306 16.41 -0.42 21.54
CA THR A 306 16.37 0.35 22.78
C THR A 306 15.22 -0.19 23.63
N THR A 307 15.60 -0.95 24.65
CA THR A 307 14.83 -1.22 25.87
C THR A 307 14.18 0.06 26.40
N LEU A 308 12.89 0.01 26.66
CA LEU A 308 12.22 0.93 27.57
C LEU A 308 11.65 0.12 28.74
N LYS A 309 11.93 0.68 29.92
CA LYS A 309 11.70 0.17 31.27
C LYS A 309 10.23 -0.07 31.59
#